data_AF-A0A7C5MM15-F1
#
_entry.id   AF-A0A7C5MM15-F1
#
_cell.length_a   1.000
_cell.length_b   1.000
_cell.length_c   1.000
_cell.angle_alpha   90.00
_cell.angle_beta   90.00
_cell.angle_gamma   90.00
#
_symmetry.space_group_name_H-M   'P 1'
#
loop_
_entity.id
_entity.type
_entity.pdbx_description
1 polymer ?
#
loop_
_entity_poly.entity_id
_entity_poly.type
_entity_poly.pdbx_seq_one_letter_code
_entity_poly.pdbx_strand_id
1 'polypeptide(L)' 'MKRFFSIFSQLLQLFPRLEFEKAVRDHKDEYQARGFSRWGQFVAMLFCQLGRTHTLREICGGLASCEG' A
#
# COMPACT_ATOMS: atom_id res chain seq x y z
N MET A 1 22.15 2.49 -10.88
CA MET A 1 20.93 1.65 -10.78
C MET A 1 19.77 2.42 -11.37
N LYS A 2 19.16 1.93 -12.47
CA LYS A 2 17.92 2.52 -12.98
C LYS A 2 16.81 2.14 -12.00
N ARG A 3 16.26 3.12 -11.28
CA ARG A 3 15.13 2.91 -10.38
C ARG A 3 13.91 2.64 -11.25
N PHE A 4 13.49 1.38 -11.35
CA PHE A 4 12.32 1.01 -12.14
C PHE A 4 11.09 1.42 -11.33
N PHE A 5 10.47 2.55 -11.69
CA PHE A 5 9.21 2.95 -11.07
C PHE A 5 8.09 2.20 -11.81
N SER A 6 7.52 1.18 -11.18
CA SER A 6 6.29 0.57 -11.70
C SER A 6 5.20 1.63 -11.80
N ILE A 7 4.23 1.46 -12.72
CA ILE A 7 3.06 2.35 -12.81
C ILE A 7 2.35 2.41 -11.43
N PHE A 8 2.35 1.30 -10.69
CA PHE A 8 1.84 1.25 -9.33
C PHE A 8 2.61 2.17 -8.36
N SER A 9 3.95 2.20 -8.43
CA SER A 9 4.78 3.13 -7.65
C SER A 9 4.50 4.60 -8.00
N GLN A 10 4.23 4.90 -9.27
CA GLN A 10 3.86 6.25 -9.72
C GLN A 10 2.46 6.64 -9.21
N LEU A 11 1.50 5.72 -9.25
CA LEU A 11 0.16 5.92 -8.68
C LEU A 11 0.21 6.15 -7.17
N LEU A 12 1.06 5.41 -6.45
CA LEU A 12 1.27 5.60 -5.01
C LEU A 12 1.77 6.99 -4.64
N GLN A 13 2.53 7.65 -5.53
CA GLN A 13 3.00 9.02 -5.31
C GLN A 13 1.89 10.07 -5.42
N LEU A 14 0.74 9.73 -6.01
CA LEU A 14 -0.43 10.62 -6.05
C LEU A 14 -1.10 10.74 -4.68
N PHE A 15 -0.83 9.82 -3.75
CA PHE A 15 -1.43 9.81 -2.43
C PHE A 15 -0.51 10.47 -1.40
N PRO A 16 -0.89 11.62 -0.81
CA PRO A 16 -0.08 12.31 0.19
C PRO A 16 -0.01 11.48 1.48
N ARG A 17 1.14 10.84 1.73
CA ARG A 17 1.36 9.97 2.89
C ARG A 17 1.09 10.67 4.24
N LEU A 18 1.47 11.95 4.35
CA LEU A 18 1.33 12.71 5.58
C LEU A 18 -0.14 13.01 5.92
N GLU A 19 -0.94 13.30 4.90
CA GLU A 19 -2.39 13.51 5.03
C GLU A 19 -3.10 12.19 5.34
N PHE A 20 -2.69 11.10 4.70
CA PHE A 20 -3.19 9.76 5.02
C PHE A 20 -2.94 9.41 6.48
N GLU A 21 -1.71 9.58 6.96
CA GLU A 21 -1.35 9.32 8.36
C GLU A 21 -2.10 10.23 9.33
N LYS A 22 -2.37 11.48 8.96
CA LYS A 22 -3.21 12.39 9.75
C LYS A 22 -4.65 11.90 9.82
N ALA A 23 -5.27 11.54 8.69
CA ALA A 23 -6.63 10.99 8.65
C ALA A 23 -6.75 9.71 9.47
N VAL A 24 -5.74 8.83 9.40
CA VAL A 24 -5.67 7.61 10.21
C VAL A 24 -5.67 7.92 11.71
N ARG A 25 -4.90 8.91 12.16
CA ARG A 25 -4.88 9.34 13.57
C ARG A 25 -6.20 9.96 13.99
N ASP A 26 -6.78 10.81 13.14
CA ASP A 26 -8.05 11.50 13.40
C ASP A 26 -9.21 10.51 13.56
N HIS A 27 -9.17 9.38 12.83
CA HIS A 27 -10.15 8.30 12.94
C HIS A 27 -9.96 7.36 14.13
N LYS A 28 -9.01 7.61 15.04
CA LYS A 28 -8.75 6.84 16.28
C LYS A 28 -8.66 5.32 16.12
N ASP A 29 -8.30 4.86 14.92
CA ASP A 29 -8.42 3.45 14.60
C ASP A 29 -7.14 2.66 15.00
N GLU A 30 -6.15 3.27 15.67
CA GLU A 30 -4.88 2.62 16.10
C GLU A 30 -5.04 1.40 17.05
N TYR A 31 -6.25 0.89 17.24
CA TYR A 31 -6.52 -0.17 18.19
C TYR A 31 -5.91 -1.54 17.80
N GLN A 32 -5.73 -1.93 16.53
CA GLN A 32 -5.14 -3.26 16.21
C GLN A 32 -4.41 -3.35 14.86
N ALA A 33 -3.23 -2.74 14.74
CA ALA A 33 -2.28 -3.07 13.68
C ALA A 33 -1.65 -4.46 13.95
N ARG A 34 -2.36 -5.55 13.63
CA ARG A 34 -1.91 -6.95 13.80
C ARG A 34 -0.77 -7.30 12.83
N GLY A 35 0.38 -6.65 12.96
CA GLY A 35 1.59 -6.90 12.15
C GLY A 35 1.69 -6.15 10.83
N PHE A 36 0.73 -5.30 10.47
CA PHE A 36 0.79 -4.44 9.27
C PHE A 36 0.53 -2.97 9.62
N SER A 37 1.33 -2.06 9.06
CA SER A 37 1.03 -0.63 9.14
C SER A 37 -0.22 -0.30 8.31
N ARG A 38 -0.99 0.73 8.70
CA ARG A 38 -2.15 1.16 7.92
C ARG A 38 -1.82 1.61 6.50
N TRP A 39 -0.63 2.19 6.34
CA TRP A 39 -0.10 2.48 5.01
C TRP A 39 0.09 1.19 4.21
N GLY A 40 0.70 0.15 4.80
CA GLY A 40 0.84 -1.16 4.17
C GLY A 40 -0.51 -1.81 3.83
N GLN A 41 -1.50 -1.70 4.71
CA GLN A 41 -2.86 -2.17 4.45
C GLN A 41 -3.51 -1.41 3.28
N PHE A 42 -3.38 -0.08 3.25
CA PHE A 42 -3.87 0.75 2.14
C PHE A 42 -3.22 0.38 0.82
N VAL A 43 -1.89 0.26 0.79
CA VAL A 43 -1.11 -0.17 -0.39
C VAL A 43 -1.57 -1.55 -0.88
N ALA A 44 -1.76 -2.50 0.04
CA ALA A 44 -2.25 -3.83 -0.29
C ALA A 44 -3.67 -3.79 -0.89
N MET A 45 -4.59 -3.02 -0.31
CA MET A 45 -5.96 -2.87 -0.83
C MET A 45 -5.97 -2.18 -2.20
N LEU A 46 -5.15 -1.15 -2.39
CA LEU A 46 -5.01 -0.46 -3.68
C LEU A 46 -4.50 -1.43 -4.75
N PHE A 47 -3.51 -2.26 -4.40
CA PHE A 47 -3.00 -3.30 -5.28
C PHE A 47 -4.08 -4.34 -5.63
N CYS A 48 -4.90 -4.75 -4.66
CA CYS A 48 -6.02 -5.67 -4.92
C CYS A 48 -7.02 -5.10 -5.93
N GLN A 49 -7.41 -3.84 -5.74
CA GLN A 49 -8.42 -3.20 -6.58
C GLN A 49 -7.92 -3.00 -8.01
N LEU A 50 -6.64 -2.65 -8.19
CA LEU A 50 -6.04 -2.39 -9.50
C LEU A 50 -5.57 -3.65 -10.21
N GLY A 51 -5.02 -4.62 -9.47
CA GLY A 51 -4.46 -5.86 -10.00
C GLY A 51 -5.46 -7.00 -10.17
N ARG A 52 -6.71 -6.83 -9.71
CA ARG A 52 -7.71 -7.91 -9.56
C ARG A 52 -7.13 -9.14 -8.86
N THR A 53 -6.23 -8.94 -7.90
CA THR A 53 -5.62 -10.06 -7.16
C THR A 53 -6.58 -10.54 -6.09
N HIS A 54 -6.71 -11.86 -5.96
CA HIS A 54 -7.72 -12.47 -5.10
C HIS A 54 -7.12 -13.15 -3.87
N THR A 55 -5.78 -13.27 -3.79
CA THR A 55 -5.11 -13.96 -2.69
C THR A 55 -3.99 -13.12 -2.05
N LEU A 56 -3.76 -13.29 -0.74
CA LEU A 56 -2.67 -12.65 0.01
C LEU A 56 -1.28 -12.93 -0.58
N ARG A 57 -1.09 -14.12 -1.18
CA ARG A 57 0.18 -14.48 -1.83
C ARG A 57 0.42 -13.64 -3.09
N GLU A 58 -0.59 -13.43 -3.91
CA GLU A 58 -0.50 -12.58 -5.11
C GLU A 58 -0.23 -11.13 -4.72
N ILE A 59 -0.84 -10.66 -3.64
CA ILE A 59 -0.64 -9.31 -3.12
C ILE A 59 0.80 -9.15 -2.62
N CYS A 60 1.28 -10.04 -1.73
CA CYS A 60 2.65 -9.97 -1.21
C CYS A 60 3.71 -10.16 -2.30
N GLY A 61 3.51 -11.09 -3.24
CA GLY A 61 4.43 -11.34 -4.35
C GLY A 61 4.44 -10.22 -5.39
N GLY A 62 3.27 -9.62 -5.67
CA GLY A 62 3.14 -8.49 -6.58
C GLY A 62 3.73 -7.21 -6.01
N LEU A 63 3.53 -6.94 -4.72
CA LEU A 63 4.16 -5.82 -4.02
C LEU A 63 5.68 -5.95 -3.97
N ALA A 64 6.22 -7.14 -3.64
CA ALA A 64 7.66 -7.38 -3.63
C ALA A 64 8.30 -7.18 -5.02
N SER A 65 7.55 -7.48 -6.09
CA SER A 65 8.00 -7.26 -7.47
C SER A 65 7.96 -5.78 -7.89
N CYS A 66 7.17 -4.94 -7.19
CA CYS A 66 7.08 -3.50 -7.43
C CYS A 66 8.14 -2.69 -6.66
N GLU A 67 8.82 -3.30 -5.68
CA GLU A 67 9.88 -2.68 -4.87
C GLU A 67 11.31 -3.04 -5.34
N GLY A 68 11.45 -3.77 -6.45
CA GLY A 68 12.72 -4.18 -7.07
C GLY A 68 13.45 -3.10 -7.85
#